data_AF-A0A5J6MCV1-F1
#
_entry.id   AF-A0A5J6MCV1-F1
#
_cell.length_a   1.000
_cell.length_b   1.000
_cell.length_c   1.000
_cell.angle_alpha   90.00
_cell.angle_beta   90.00
_cell.angle_gamma   90.00
#
_symmetry.space_group_name_H-M   'P 1'
#
loop_
_entity.id
_entity.type
_entity.pdbx_description
1 polymer ?
#
loop_
_entity_poly.entity_id
_entity_poly.type
_entity_poly.pdbx_seq_one_letter_code
_entity_poly.pdbx_strand_id
1 'polypeptide(L)'
;MRAFRLAFLLPLGSIALAATLSGSAMAASTVNVTLWDKGTNADMATNLGMNMGGSDMSKATMGVRAVPAAVKAGEVTFEVTNNSSETIHEMIVVPVHDAKSPLPYNEAENRVDEDAAGHLGEVSELDPGKAGALRLKLKPGKYLLFCNIPGHFANGMWTEVTVQ
;
A
#
# COMPACT_ATOMS: atom_id res chain seq x y z
N MET A 1 -22.12 55.52 67.10
CA MET A 1 -21.88 54.35 67.95
C MET A 1 -21.48 53.17 67.07
N ARG A 2 -20.41 52.48 67.45
CA ARG A 2 -19.97 51.13 67.05
C ARG A 2 -19.54 50.88 65.59
N ALA A 3 -18.23 50.70 65.46
CA ALA A 3 -17.54 50.03 64.38
C ALA A 3 -17.87 48.53 64.32
N PHE A 4 -17.77 47.93 63.13
CA PHE A 4 -17.35 46.53 62.96
C PHE A 4 -16.61 46.37 61.63
N ARG A 5 -15.36 45.90 61.70
CA ARG A 5 -14.55 45.40 60.58
C ARG A 5 -15.00 43.98 60.23
N LEU A 6 -14.99 43.60 58.95
CA LEU A 6 -14.83 42.21 58.46
C LEU A 6 -14.36 42.32 56.99
N ALA A 7 -13.06 42.14 56.72
CA ALA A 7 -12.38 40.88 56.41
C ALA A 7 -12.37 40.57 54.88
N PHE A 8 -11.14 40.50 54.37
CA PHE A 8 -10.70 40.02 53.06
C PHE A 8 -11.37 38.72 52.60
N LEU A 9 -11.49 38.53 51.29
CA LEU A 9 -11.04 37.32 50.56
C LEU A 9 -11.25 37.52 49.05
N LEU A 10 -10.15 37.64 48.29
CA LEU A 10 -10.16 37.50 46.82
C LEU A 10 -10.44 36.04 46.45
N PRO A 11 -11.26 35.74 45.43
CA PRO A 11 -11.27 34.40 44.86
C PRO A 11 -10.05 34.22 43.96
N LEU A 12 -9.14 33.33 44.38
CA LEU A 12 -8.20 32.64 43.52
C LEU A 12 -9.00 31.76 42.54
N GLY A 13 -9.25 32.28 41.34
CA GLY A 13 -9.85 31.52 40.24
C GLY A 13 -8.78 30.83 39.42
N SER A 14 -8.73 29.51 39.53
CA SER A 14 -7.75 28.60 38.93
C SER A 14 -7.57 28.78 37.43
N ILE A 15 -6.32 28.96 36.99
CA ILE A 15 -5.92 28.81 35.58
C ILE A 15 -5.97 27.32 35.26
N ALA A 16 -6.99 26.88 34.51
CA ALA A 16 -7.01 25.56 33.91
C ALA A 16 -6.00 25.51 32.77
N LEU A 17 -4.83 24.92 33.01
CA LEU A 17 -3.86 24.58 31.97
C LEU A 17 -4.43 23.41 31.16
N ALA A 18 -5.11 23.71 30.06
CA ALA A 18 -5.47 22.71 29.07
C ALA A 18 -4.19 22.14 28.45
N ALA A 19 -3.73 20.99 28.94
CA ALA A 19 -2.67 20.23 28.31
C ALA A 19 -3.20 19.69 26.98
N THR A 20 -2.96 20.41 25.90
CA THR A 20 -3.11 19.87 24.55
C THR A 20 -2.11 18.73 24.40
N LEU A 21 -2.58 17.49 24.48
CA LEU A 21 -1.83 16.32 24.03
C LEU A 21 -1.67 16.47 22.52
N SER A 22 -0.61 17.15 22.10
CA SER A 22 -0.14 17.19 20.73
C SER A 22 0.36 15.78 20.38
N GLY A 23 -0.55 14.87 20.10
CA GLY A 23 -0.22 13.62 19.42
C GLY A 23 0.41 13.99 18.09
N SER A 24 1.68 13.63 17.89
CA SER A 24 2.36 13.81 16.62
C SER A 24 1.55 13.09 15.54
N ALA A 25 0.86 13.84 14.69
CA ALA A 25 0.32 13.30 13.46
C ALA A 25 1.53 12.85 12.62
N MET A 26 1.81 11.55 12.60
CA MET A 26 2.79 10.98 11.69
C MET A 26 2.35 11.37 10.28
N ALA A 27 3.22 12.04 9.52
CA ALA A 27 2.90 12.43 8.16
C ALA A 27 2.58 11.18 7.33
N ALA A 28 1.39 11.14 6.73
CA ALA A 28 1.01 10.07 5.83
C ALA A 28 1.98 10.03 4.63
N SER A 29 2.44 8.85 4.26
CA SER A 29 3.24 8.65 3.06
C SER A 29 2.33 8.34 1.87
N THR A 30 2.63 8.89 0.71
CA THR A 30 1.93 8.55 -0.54
C THR A 30 2.88 7.82 -1.48
N VAL A 31 2.42 6.72 -2.06
CA VAL A 31 3.07 5.96 -3.12
C VAL A 31 2.20 6.05 -4.37
N ASN A 32 2.74 6.63 -5.43
CA ASN A 32 2.09 6.63 -6.75
C ASN A 32 2.37 5.29 -7.42
N VAL A 33 1.31 4.57 -7.77
CA VAL A 33 1.34 3.25 -8.39
C VAL A 33 0.80 3.36 -9.82
N THR A 34 1.60 2.94 -10.78
CA THR A 34 1.20 2.84 -12.20
C THR A 34 1.17 1.37 -12.60
N LEU A 35 0.00 0.91 -13.04
CA LEU A 35 -0.20 -0.39 -13.68
C LEU A 35 -0.03 -0.18 -15.18
N TRP A 36 0.80 -1.00 -15.83
CA TRP A 36 1.12 -0.81 -17.25
C TRP A 36 1.26 -2.16 -17.96
N ASP A 37 1.02 -2.14 -19.27
CA ASP A 37 1.29 -3.25 -20.18
C ASP A 37 1.76 -2.77 -21.57
N LYS A 38 2.21 -3.71 -22.40
CA LYS A 38 2.62 -3.51 -23.81
C LYS A 38 1.47 -3.76 -24.80
N GLY A 39 0.24 -3.85 -24.32
CA GLY A 39 -0.96 -4.18 -25.10
C GLY A 39 -1.27 -5.67 -25.16
N THR A 40 -2.49 -5.98 -25.63
CA THR A 40 -3.07 -7.33 -25.71
C THR A 40 -2.36 -8.28 -26.69
N ASN A 41 -1.50 -7.77 -27.57
CA ASN A 41 -0.74 -8.56 -28.56
C ASN A 41 0.66 -8.95 -28.08
N ALA A 42 1.04 -8.59 -26.85
CA ALA A 42 2.37 -8.90 -26.33
C ALA A 42 2.45 -10.36 -25.86
N ASP A 43 3.55 -11.04 -26.16
CA ASP A 43 3.75 -12.43 -25.72
C ASP A 43 3.73 -12.51 -24.19
N MET A 44 2.90 -13.42 -23.65
CA MET A 44 2.84 -13.68 -22.21
C MET A 44 3.97 -14.64 -21.81
N ALA A 45 4.96 -14.12 -21.08
CA ALA A 45 6.03 -14.91 -20.49
C ALA A 45 5.60 -15.50 -19.13
N THR A 46 5.50 -16.82 -19.03
CA THR A 46 5.20 -17.49 -17.76
C THR A 46 6.41 -17.55 -16.82
N ASN A 47 6.17 -17.80 -15.53
CA ASN A 47 7.17 -17.98 -14.47
C ASN A 47 7.94 -16.72 -14.03
N LEU A 48 7.50 -15.52 -14.43
CA LEU A 48 8.09 -14.23 -14.02
C LEU A 48 7.52 -13.68 -12.71
N GLY A 49 6.60 -14.38 -12.05
CA GLY A 49 6.18 -14.04 -10.69
C GLY A 49 7.35 -14.14 -9.71
N MET A 50 7.25 -13.41 -8.59
CA MET A 50 8.30 -13.36 -7.57
C MET A 50 8.73 -14.79 -7.19
N ASN A 51 9.99 -15.09 -7.49
CA ASN A 51 10.64 -16.36 -7.17
C ASN A 51 9.97 -17.63 -7.77
N MET A 52 9.32 -17.51 -8.93
CA MET A 52 8.74 -18.66 -9.66
C MET A 52 9.68 -19.29 -10.70
N GLY A 53 10.98 -18.97 -10.64
CA GLY A 53 12.02 -19.57 -11.51
C GLY A 53 12.34 -18.79 -12.79
N GLY A 54 11.49 -17.87 -13.22
CA GLY A 54 11.81 -16.89 -14.27
C GLY A 54 12.71 -15.80 -13.72
N SER A 55 13.88 -15.61 -14.33
CA SER A 55 14.90 -14.65 -13.86
C SER A 55 15.03 -13.41 -14.75
N ASP A 56 14.46 -13.43 -15.96
CA ASP A 56 14.63 -12.37 -16.95
C ASP A 56 13.40 -11.45 -17.00
N MET A 57 13.32 -10.52 -16.05
CA MET A 57 12.26 -9.51 -15.98
C MET A 57 12.24 -8.56 -17.18
N SER A 58 13.28 -8.55 -18.04
CA SER A 58 13.23 -7.76 -19.29
C SER A 58 12.17 -8.28 -20.27
N LYS A 59 11.76 -9.54 -20.11
CA LYS A 59 10.69 -10.17 -20.88
C LYS A 59 9.29 -9.85 -20.37
N ALA A 60 9.16 -9.20 -19.22
CA ALA A 60 7.86 -8.78 -18.72
C ALA A 60 7.18 -7.84 -19.73
N THR A 61 5.92 -8.14 -20.02
CA THR A 61 5.08 -7.35 -20.93
C THR A 61 4.06 -6.51 -20.18
N MET A 62 4.01 -6.65 -18.87
CA MET A 62 3.17 -5.90 -17.94
C MET A 62 3.91 -5.73 -16.62
N GLY A 63 3.49 -4.75 -15.82
CA GLY A 63 4.19 -4.43 -14.59
C GLY A 63 3.44 -3.50 -13.66
N VAL A 64 3.94 -3.45 -12.42
CA VAL A 64 3.56 -2.46 -11.42
C VAL A 64 4.77 -1.56 -11.20
N ARG A 65 4.56 -0.24 -11.23
CA ARG A 65 5.59 0.74 -10.88
C ARG A 65 5.15 1.53 -9.67
N ALA A 66 5.93 1.51 -8.58
CA ALA A 66 5.66 2.25 -7.36
C ALA A 66 6.71 3.35 -7.12
N VAL A 67 6.25 4.59 -6.89
CA VAL A 67 7.13 5.73 -6.64
C VAL A 67 6.60 6.61 -5.49
N PRO A 68 7.38 6.82 -4.42
CA PRO A 68 8.69 6.21 -4.15
C PRO A 68 8.55 4.73 -3.79
N ALA A 69 9.62 3.94 -4.05
CA ALA A 69 9.68 2.53 -3.65
C ALA A 69 10.02 2.33 -2.16
N ALA A 70 10.31 3.42 -1.42
CA ALA A 70 10.55 3.39 0.01
C ALA A 70 9.82 4.55 0.70
N VAL A 71 9.06 4.26 1.75
CA VAL A 71 8.24 5.22 2.50
C VAL A 71 8.37 5.03 4.01
N LYS A 72 7.85 5.99 4.78
CA LYS A 72 7.87 5.88 6.24
C LYS A 72 6.80 4.93 6.75
N ALA A 73 7.11 4.20 7.82
CA ALA A 73 6.13 3.41 8.56
C ALA A 73 5.03 4.29 9.14
N GLY A 74 3.82 3.72 9.23
CA GLY A 74 2.62 4.45 9.60
C GLY A 74 1.55 4.37 8.52
N GLU A 75 0.80 5.45 8.34
CA GLU A 75 -0.21 5.51 7.29
C GLU A 75 0.45 5.68 5.91
N VAL A 76 0.17 4.76 5.01
CA VAL A 76 0.63 4.74 3.62
C VAL A 76 -0.59 4.71 2.71
N THR A 77 -0.69 5.66 1.80
CA THR A 77 -1.71 5.68 0.72
C THR A 77 -1.04 5.28 -0.59
N PHE A 78 -1.55 4.23 -1.23
CA PHE A 78 -1.23 3.86 -2.60
C PHE A 78 -2.24 4.51 -3.53
N GLU A 79 -1.80 5.45 -4.35
CA GLU A 79 -2.62 6.06 -5.40
C GLU A 79 -2.36 5.32 -6.71
N VAL A 80 -3.34 4.55 -7.17
CA VAL A 80 -3.18 3.58 -8.24
C VAL A 80 -3.84 4.10 -9.50
N THR A 81 -3.13 4.06 -10.63
CA THR A 81 -3.68 4.35 -11.96
C THR A 81 -3.38 3.19 -12.90
N ASN A 82 -4.41 2.73 -13.61
CA ASN A 82 -4.24 1.84 -14.75
C ASN A 82 -3.89 2.68 -15.99
N ASN A 83 -2.64 2.60 -16.44
CA ASN A 83 -2.13 3.33 -17.60
C ASN A 83 -2.11 2.48 -18.88
N SER A 84 -2.82 1.35 -18.87
CA SER A 84 -3.03 0.52 -20.05
C SER A 84 -4.13 1.09 -20.95
N SER A 85 -4.12 0.69 -22.22
CA SER A 85 -5.13 1.12 -23.21
C SER A 85 -6.35 0.21 -23.27
N GLU A 86 -6.19 -1.07 -22.94
CA GLU A 86 -7.22 -2.11 -23.17
C GLU A 86 -7.39 -3.06 -21.98
N THR A 87 -6.34 -3.31 -21.22
CA THR A 87 -6.33 -4.35 -20.18
C THR A 87 -6.82 -3.81 -18.84
N ILE A 88 -7.67 -4.60 -18.16
CA ILE A 88 -8.03 -4.37 -16.76
C ILE A 88 -6.90 -4.82 -15.86
N HIS A 89 -6.62 -4.03 -14.82
CA HIS A 89 -5.59 -4.34 -13.83
C HIS A 89 -6.06 -4.04 -12.42
N GLU A 90 -5.51 -4.76 -11.46
CA GLU A 90 -5.71 -4.51 -10.03
C GLU A 90 -4.36 -4.33 -9.32
N MET A 91 -4.43 -3.85 -8.08
CA MET A 91 -3.28 -3.83 -7.19
C MET A 91 -3.68 -4.44 -5.84
N ILE A 92 -3.00 -5.51 -5.45
CA ILE A 92 -3.11 -6.13 -4.13
C ILE A 92 -1.81 -5.90 -3.36
N VAL A 93 -1.89 -5.73 -2.05
CA VAL A 93 -0.73 -5.59 -1.15
C VAL A 93 -0.62 -6.79 -0.22
N VAL A 94 0.53 -7.48 -0.23
CA VAL A 94 0.87 -8.55 0.73
C VAL A 94 2.21 -8.25 1.43
N PRO A 95 2.43 -8.69 2.67
CA PRO A 95 3.75 -8.66 3.29
C PRO A 95 4.71 -9.65 2.62
N VAL A 96 5.98 -9.29 2.50
CA VAL A 96 7.04 -10.22 2.06
C VAL A 96 7.78 -10.71 3.29
N HIS A 97 7.51 -11.96 3.69
CA HIS A 97 8.17 -12.60 4.83
C HIS A 97 9.57 -13.14 4.49
N ASP A 98 9.69 -13.78 3.33
CA ASP A 98 10.95 -14.28 2.77
C ASP A 98 10.99 -14.01 1.27
N ALA A 99 11.87 -13.12 0.83
CA ALA A 99 12.04 -12.77 -0.59
C ALA A 99 12.54 -13.93 -1.46
N LYS A 100 13.00 -15.03 -0.85
CA LYS A 100 13.42 -16.26 -1.54
C LYS A 100 12.35 -17.33 -1.58
N SER A 101 11.16 -17.04 -1.06
CA SER A 101 10.02 -17.96 -1.11
C SER A 101 9.01 -17.43 -2.12
N PRO A 102 8.46 -18.28 -3.01
CA PRO A 102 7.37 -17.86 -3.86
C PRO A 102 6.13 -17.58 -3.00
N LEU A 103 5.23 -16.73 -3.50
CA LEU A 103 3.90 -16.63 -2.91
C LEU A 103 3.12 -17.94 -3.11
N PRO A 104 2.16 -18.26 -2.23
CA PRO A 104 1.27 -19.40 -2.45
C PRO A 104 0.50 -19.20 -3.74
N TYR A 105 0.68 -20.11 -4.70
CA TYR A 105 0.16 -19.98 -6.05
C TYR A 105 -0.75 -21.14 -6.40
N ASN A 106 -1.93 -20.82 -6.93
CA ASN A 106 -2.88 -21.78 -7.48
C ASN A 106 -2.69 -21.86 -9.00
N GLU A 107 -2.00 -22.90 -9.45
CA GLU A 107 -1.75 -23.17 -10.88
C GLU A 107 -3.05 -23.39 -11.69
N ALA A 108 -4.10 -23.94 -11.07
CA ALA A 108 -5.36 -24.20 -11.75
C ALA A 108 -6.15 -22.92 -12.06
N GLU A 109 -6.03 -21.92 -11.18
CA GLU A 109 -6.65 -20.60 -11.35
C GLU A 109 -5.72 -19.60 -12.01
N ASN A 110 -4.42 -19.91 -12.08
CA ASN A 110 -3.36 -19.02 -12.53
C ASN A 110 -3.30 -17.73 -11.69
N ARG A 111 -3.43 -17.88 -10.37
CA ARG A 111 -3.51 -16.80 -9.39
C ARG A 111 -2.71 -17.12 -8.14
N VAL A 112 -2.25 -16.09 -7.45
CA VAL A 112 -1.82 -16.17 -6.05
C VAL A 112 -3.04 -16.45 -5.18
N ASP A 113 -2.89 -17.32 -4.19
CA ASP A 113 -3.84 -17.47 -3.07
C ASP A 113 -3.63 -16.29 -2.11
N GLU A 114 -4.47 -15.26 -2.24
CA GLU A 114 -4.34 -13.99 -1.51
C GLU A 114 -4.55 -14.14 -0.01
N ASP A 115 -5.41 -15.07 0.41
CA ASP A 115 -5.66 -15.37 1.81
C ASP A 115 -4.44 -16.03 2.44
N ALA A 116 -3.88 -17.05 1.79
CA ALA A 116 -2.65 -17.70 2.23
C ALA A 116 -1.44 -16.76 2.18
N ALA A 117 -1.42 -15.78 1.27
CA ALA A 117 -0.40 -14.75 1.16
C ALA A 117 -0.54 -13.63 2.21
N GLY A 118 -1.67 -13.57 2.93
CA GLY A 118 -1.92 -12.56 3.96
C GLY A 118 -2.15 -11.17 3.37
N HIS A 119 -2.98 -11.06 2.33
CA HIS A 119 -3.33 -9.78 1.72
C HIS A 119 -3.84 -8.77 2.76
N LEU A 120 -3.48 -7.51 2.55
CA LEU A 120 -3.79 -6.39 3.44
C LEU A 120 -4.86 -5.46 2.87
N GLY A 121 -5.17 -5.64 1.58
CA GLY A 121 -6.15 -4.86 0.84
C GLY A 121 -5.76 -4.71 -0.63
N GLU A 122 -6.69 -4.15 -1.39
CA GLU A 122 -6.57 -4.02 -2.83
C GLU A 122 -7.21 -2.74 -3.39
N VAL A 123 -6.86 -2.42 -4.64
CA VAL A 123 -7.64 -1.60 -5.56
C VAL A 123 -8.07 -2.51 -6.70
N SER A 124 -9.32 -2.97 -6.66
CA SER A 124 -9.85 -4.01 -7.54
C SER A 124 -10.14 -3.48 -8.94
N GLU A 125 -9.84 -4.31 -9.94
CA GLU A 125 -10.36 -4.25 -11.33
C GLU A 125 -10.51 -2.83 -11.92
N LEU A 126 -9.42 -2.08 -12.03
CA LEU A 126 -9.42 -0.78 -12.69
C LEU A 126 -9.49 -0.95 -14.21
N ASP A 127 -10.53 -0.40 -14.83
CA ASP A 127 -10.59 -0.22 -16.28
C ASP A 127 -9.40 0.63 -16.80
N PRO A 128 -9.05 0.51 -18.09
CA PRO A 128 -8.09 1.39 -18.75
C PRO A 128 -8.30 2.88 -18.45
N GLY A 129 -7.24 3.56 -18.02
CA GLY A 129 -7.25 4.98 -17.68
C GLY A 129 -7.97 5.33 -16.36
N LYS A 130 -8.45 4.35 -15.58
CA LYS A 130 -9.05 4.59 -14.27
C LYS A 130 -8.03 4.57 -13.15
N ALA A 131 -8.43 5.16 -12.03
CA ALA A 131 -7.62 5.27 -10.84
C ALA A 131 -8.43 4.94 -9.59
N GLY A 132 -7.73 4.53 -8.55
CA GLY A 132 -8.27 4.27 -7.23
C GLY A 132 -7.19 4.50 -6.17
N ALA A 133 -7.54 4.30 -4.89
CA ALA A 133 -6.58 4.44 -3.82
C ALA A 133 -6.83 3.43 -2.71
N LEU A 134 -5.74 2.95 -2.10
CA LEU A 134 -5.76 2.09 -0.93
C LEU A 134 -4.93 2.73 0.19
N ARG A 135 -5.54 2.91 1.36
CA ARG A 135 -4.85 3.43 2.55
C ARG A 135 -4.66 2.31 3.56
N LEU A 136 -3.41 2.06 3.93
CA LEU A 136 -3.04 1.03 4.92
C LEU A 136 -2.19 1.63 6.03
N LYS A 137 -2.24 1.02 7.22
CA LYS A 137 -1.29 1.30 8.29
C LYS A 137 -0.20 0.21 8.28
N LEU A 138 0.96 0.54 7.73
CA LEU A 138 2.06 -0.41 7.51
C LEU A 138 3.14 -0.28 8.58
N LYS A 139 3.68 -1.43 8.98
CA LYS A 139 4.85 -1.52 9.87
C LYS A 139 6.12 -1.49 9.02
N PRO A 140 7.30 -1.25 9.62
CA PRO A 140 8.55 -1.44 8.90
C PRO A 140 8.65 -2.85 8.31
N GLY A 141 9.03 -2.96 7.04
CA GLY A 141 9.05 -4.24 6.31
C GLY A 141 9.04 -4.08 4.80
N LYS A 142 9.04 -5.21 4.09
CA LYS A 142 8.85 -5.28 2.64
C LYS A 142 7.44 -5.72 2.33
N TYR A 143 6.88 -5.12 1.29
CA TYR A 143 5.54 -5.42 0.80
C TYR A 143 5.59 -5.63 -0.71
N LEU A 144 4.83 -6.61 -1.19
CA LEU A 144 4.64 -6.84 -2.61
C LEU A 144 3.35 -6.17 -3.05
N LEU A 145 3.44 -5.43 -4.15
CA LEU A 145 2.29 -4.92 -4.88
C LEU A 145 2.20 -5.72 -6.16
N PHE A 146 1.06 -6.31 -6.45
CA PHE A 146 0.90 -7.15 -7.65
C PHE A 146 -0.53 -7.11 -8.18
N CYS A 147 -0.69 -7.54 -9.43
CA CYS A 147 -1.99 -7.78 -10.05
C CYS A 147 -2.24 -9.29 -10.07
N ASN A 148 -3.40 -9.72 -9.59
CA ASN A 148 -3.74 -11.14 -9.49
C ASN A 148 -4.78 -11.59 -10.53
N ILE A 149 -5.17 -10.74 -11.49
CA ILE A 149 -5.91 -11.16 -12.68
C ILE A 149 -5.18 -12.37 -13.31
N PRO A 150 -5.89 -13.41 -13.77
CA PRO A 150 -5.26 -14.71 -14.07
C PRO A 150 -4.04 -14.57 -14.99
N GLY A 151 -2.89 -15.01 -14.48
CA GLY A 151 -1.60 -14.99 -15.16
C GLY A 151 -0.81 -13.68 -15.03
N HIS A 152 -1.40 -12.56 -14.60
CA HIS A 152 -0.70 -11.28 -14.58
C HIS A 152 0.51 -11.31 -13.64
N PHE A 153 0.34 -11.85 -12.43
CA PHE A 153 1.44 -12.06 -11.50
C PHE A 153 2.57 -12.91 -12.12
N ALA A 154 2.21 -14.03 -12.73
CA ALA A 154 3.17 -14.94 -13.38
C ALA A 154 3.84 -14.35 -14.63
N ASN A 155 3.26 -13.29 -15.21
CA ASN A 155 3.83 -12.52 -16.32
C ASN A 155 4.70 -11.33 -15.85
N GLY A 156 4.97 -11.23 -14.55
CA GLY A 156 5.86 -10.23 -13.97
C GLY A 156 5.16 -8.97 -13.48
N MET A 157 3.84 -8.99 -13.33
CA MET A 157 3.07 -7.84 -12.88
C MET A 157 3.12 -7.66 -11.35
N TRP A 158 4.30 -7.34 -10.84
CA TRP A 158 4.55 -7.09 -9.43
C TRP A 158 5.69 -6.09 -9.20
N THR A 159 5.76 -5.50 -8.01
CA THR A 159 6.89 -4.69 -7.54
C THR A 159 6.97 -4.71 -6.01
N GLU A 160 8.14 -4.41 -5.46
CA GLU A 160 8.32 -4.28 -4.01
C GLU A 160 8.27 -2.82 -3.56
N VAL A 161 7.66 -2.59 -2.40
CA VAL A 161 7.77 -1.34 -1.64
C VAL A 161 8.37 -1.65 -0.26
N THR A 162 9.30 -0.81 0.17
CA THR A 162 9.91 -0.86 1.50
C THR A 162 9.29 0.19 2.42
N VAL A 163 8.93 -0.21 3.63
CA VAL A 163 8.40 0.66 4.68
C VAL A 163 9.44 0.71 5.80
N GLN A 164 9.82 1.91 6.26
CA GLN A 164 10.95 2.13 7.17
C GLN A 164 10.77 3.28 8.17
#